data_AF-A0A6P6EMG7-F1
#
_entry.id   AF-A0A6P6EMG7-F1
#
_cell.length_a   1.000
_cell.length_b   1.000
_cell.length_c   1.000
_cell.angle_alpha   90.00
_cell.angle_beta   90.00
_cell.angle_gamma   90.00
#
_symmetry.space_group_name_H-M   'P 1'
#
loop_
_entity.id
_entity.type
_entity.pdbx_description
1 polymer ?
#
loop_
_entity_poly.entity_id
_entity_poly.type
_entity_poly.pdbx_seq_one_letter_code
_entity_poly.pdbx_strand_id
1 'polypeptide(L)'
;MVNIPQTQRTFCKKCGKHQPHKVTQYKKGKDSLYSQGKQSCDRKQSGHGGQTKPSFWKKAKTTQKIVLRLECVEPNCRSKRMLAIKRCKHFELGGDKKGPRDPYLTLDKGSENNQLSRDLLQVATGAITESSIVPPIILSSQLLHNGREHGKTSECNKYRPSAPLW
;
A
#
# COMPACT_ATOMS: atom_id res chain seq x y z
N MET A 1 12.65 -16.38 -10.79
CA MET A 1 11.60 -15.36 -10.99
C MET A 1 10.96 -15.06 -9.64
N VAL A 2 10.71 -13.79 -9.31
CA VAL A 2 9.96 -13.42 -8.09
C VAL A 2 8.66 -12.75 -8.50
N ASN A 3 7.54 -13.38 -8.17
CA ASN A 3 6.19 -12.87 -8.40
C ASN A 3 5.59 -12.36 -7.10
N ILE A 4 5.03 -11.14 -7.11
CA ILE A 4 4.33 -10.56 -5.98
C ILE A 4 2.93 -10.12 -6.43
N PRO A 5 1.86 -10.43 -5.68
CA PRO A 5 0.51 -10.03 -6.06
C PRO A 5 0.34 -8.49 -6.05
N GLN A 6 -0.52 -7.98 -6.93
CA GLN A 6 -0.84 -6.55 -6.99
C GLN A 6 -1.66 -6.05 -5.80
N THR A 7 -2.32 -6.96 -5.08
CA THR A 7 -3.09 -6.67 -3.86
C THR A 7 -2.68 -7.62 -2.76
N GLN A 8 -2.40 -7.10 -1.56
CA GLN A 8 -2.03 -7.89 -0.39
C GLN A 8 -2.77 -7.40 0.85
N ARG A 9 -3.33 -8.30 1.67
CA ARG A 9 -3.85 -7.94 3.00
C ARG A 9 -2.68 -7.82 3.97
N THR A 10 -2.44 -6.63 4.50
CA THR A 10 -1.37 -6.37 5.49
C THR A 10 -1.84 -5.39 6.55
N PHE A 11 -1.13 -5.35 7.68
CA PHE A 11 -1.43 -4.41 8.76
C PHE A 11 -1.21 -2.95 8.32
N CYS A 12 -2.24 -2.11 8.51
CA CYS A 12 -2.17 -0.67 8.30
C CYS A 12 -1.97 0.05 9.64
N LYS A 13 -0.87 0.80 9.79
CA LYS A 13 -0.56 1.54 11.03
C LYS A 13 -1.60 2.61 11.37
N LYS A 14 -2.17 3.29 10.36
CA LYS A 14 -3.18 4.34 10.60
C LYS A 14 -4.55 3.77 10.94
N CYS A 15 -4.92 2.63 10.37
CA CYS A 15 -6.23 2.00 10.63
C CYS A 15 -6.21 1.08 11.85
N GLY A 16 -5.03 0.69 12.35
CA GLY A 16 -4.90 -0.26 13.46
C GLY A 16 -5.36 -1.69 13.13
N LYS A 17 -5.62 -2.00 11.87
CA LYS A 17 -6.14 -3.31 11.42
C LYS A 17 -5.55 -3.74 10.09
N HIS A 18 -5.71 -5.02 9.77
CA HIS A 18 -5.32 -5.60 8.49
C HIS A 18 -6.29 -5.18 7.39
N GLN A 19 -5.77 -4.44 6.41
CA GLN A 19 -6.54 -3.97 5.26
C GLN A 19 -5.92 -4.44 3.94
N PRO A 20 -6.70 -4.52 2.86
CA PRO A 20 -6.15 -4.70 1.52
C PRO A 20 -5.29 -3.48 1.15
N HIS A 21 -4.09 -3.73 0.65
CA HIS A 21 -3.17 -2.73 0.14
C HIS A 21 -2.91 -2.99 -1.34
N LYS A 22 -2.92 -1.93 -2.15
CA LYS A 22 -2.41 -1.95 -3.51
C LYS A 22 -0.88 -1.94 -3.45
N VAL A 23 -0.27 -2.94 -4.06
CA VAL A 23 1.18 -3.09 -4.16
C VAL A 23 1.64 -2.46 -5.47
N THR A 24 2.65 -1.60 -5.41
CA THR A 24 3.30 -1.04 -6.59
C THR A 24 4.81 -1.09 -6.42
N GLN A 25 5.57 -1.13 -7.52
CA GLN A 25 7.01 -0.98 -7.44
C GLN A 25 7.35 0.49 -7.18
N TYR A 26 8.19 0.77 -6.18
CA TYR A 26 8.71 2.11 -5.97
C TYR A 26 9.64 2.50 -7.13
N LYS A 27 9.46 3.73 -7.61
CA LYS A 27 10.37 4.38 -8.57
C LYS A 27 10.97 5.61 -7.90
N LYS A 28 12.28 5.80 -8.06
CA LYS A 28 12.95 7.02 -7.61
C LYS A 28 12.40 8.21 -8.42
N GLY A 29 12.02 9.28 -7.73
CA GLY A 29 11.62 10.53 -8.38
C GLY A 29 12.84 11.29 -8.96
N LYS A 30 12.56 12.36 -9.70
CA LYS A 30 13.59 13.30 -10.16
C LYS A 30 14.24 13.98 -8.95
N ASP A 31 15.56 14.13 -8.97
CA ASP A 31 16.29 14.82 -7.92
C ASP A 31 16.00 16.34 -7.95
N SER A 32 15.86 16.97 -6.78
CA SER A 32 15.57 18.41 -6.65
C SER A 32 16.86 19.25 -6.75
N LEU A 33 16.82 20.30 -7.57
CA LEU A 33 17.93 21.25 -7.74
C LEU A 33 18.16 22.14 -6.50
N TYR A 34 17.09 22.41 -5.75
CA TYR A 34 17.13 23.27 -4.56
C TYR A 34 17.52 22.52 -3.29
N SER A 35 17.92 21.25 -3.41
CA SER A 35 18.45 20.52 -2.26
C SER A 35 19.82 21.09 -1.88
N GLN A 36 20.07 21.26 -0.58
CA GLN A 36 21.31 21.86 -0.06
C GLN A 36 22.57 21.18 -0.63
N GLY A 37 22.55 19.84 -0.75
CA GLY A 37 23.66 19.09 -1.33
C GLY A 37 23.90 19.41 -2.80
N LYS A 38 22.84 19.56 -3.60
CA LYS A 38 22.96 19.94 -5.01
C LYS A 38 23.45 21.37 -5.17
N GLN A 39 22.87 22.32 -4.43
CA GLN A 39 23.31 23.73 -4.43
C GLN A 39 24.78 23.87 -4.04
N SER A 40 25.21 23.18 -2.99
CA SER A 40 26.62 23.20 -2.57
C SER A 40 27.54 22.55 -3.61
N CYS A 41 27.12 21.49 -4.28
CA CYS A 41 27.90 20.87 -5.36
C CYS A 41 28.00 21.81 -6.57
N ASP A 42 26.91 22.47 -6.95
CA ASP A 42 26.89 23.38 -8.09
C ASP A 42 27.75 24.62 -7.85
N ARG A 43 27.70 25.21 -6.65
CA ARG A 43 28.60 26.29 -6.23
C ARG A 43 30.07 25.86 -6.20
N LYS A 44 30.35 24.61 -5.82
CA LYS A 44 31.74 24.09 -5.84
C LYS A 44 32.21 23.81 -7.27
N GLN A 45 31.29 23.42 -8.14
CA GLN A 45 31.58 23.05 -9.52
C GLN A 45 31.76 24.27 -10.44
N SER A 46 31.25 25.44 -10.06
CA SER A 46 31.43 26.70 -10.80
C SER A 46 32.87 27.22 -10.75
N GLY A 47 33.32 27.88 -11.82
CA GLY A 47 34.67 28.42 -11.95
C GLY A 47 35.63 27.45 -12.65
N HIS A 48 36.92 27.58 -12.37
CA HIS A 48 37.97 26.71 -12.91
C HIS A 48 38.30 25.57 -11.93
N GLY A 49 38.99 24.52 -12.41
CA GLY A 49 39.39 23.38 -11.56
C GLY A 49 38.67 22.06 -11.85
N GLY A 50 37.84 22.01 -12.90
CA GLY A 50 37.27 20.76 -13.40
C GLY A 50 36.32 20.07 -12.40
N GLN A 51 36.29 18.75 -12.40
CA GLN A 51 35.38 17.96 -11.57
C GLN A 51 35.79 18.01 -10.08
N THR A 52 34.92 18.52 -9.21
CA THR A 52 35.26 18.76 -7.78
C THR A 52 34.84 17.65 -6.81
N LYS A 53 34.03 16.69 -7.26
CA LYS A 53 33.55 15.53 -6.49
C LYS A 53 33.87 14.25 -7.26
N PRO A 54 34.35 13.19 -6.58
CA PRO A 54 34.75 11.96 -7.25
C PRO A 54 33.55 11.25 -7.88
N SER A 55 33.73 10.76 -9.11
CA SER A 55 32.80 9.85 -9.77
C SER A 55 33.11 8.40 -9.38
N PHE A 56 32.08 7.62 -9.05
CA PHE A 56 32.23 6.21 -8.70
C PHE A 56 32.21 5.32 -9.95
N TRP A 57 33.40 4.92 -10.42
CA TRP A 57 33.58 4.17 -11.67
C TRP A 57 33.32 2.65 -11.54
N LYS A 58 33.80 2.01 -10.47
CA LYS A 58 33.83 0.54 -10.36
C LYS A 58 32.57 -0.01 -9.66
N LYS A 59 31.46 -0.16 -10.40
CA LYS A 59 30.20 -0.74 -9.88
C LYS A 59 30.23 -2.27 -9.87
N ALA A 60 30.34 -2.88 -8.69
CA ALA A 60 30.33 -4.34 -8.54
C ALA A 60 28.92 -4.97 -8.51
N LYS A 61 27.89 -4.24 -8.05
CA LYS A 61 26.54 -4.79 -7.87
C LYS A 61 25.72 -4.67 -9.14
N THR A 62 25.24 -5.81 -9.64
CA THR A 62 24.44 -5.91 -10.87
C THR A 62 22.93 -5.73 -10.63
N THR A 63 22.43 -6.08 -9.45
CA THR A 63 21.01 -5.96 -9.08
C THR A 63 20.79 -4.96 -7.95
N GLN A 64 19.61 -4.36 -7.91
CA GLN A 64 19.19 -3.44 -6.85
C GLN A 64 18.21 -4.14 -5.90
N LYS A 65 18.04 -3.58 -4.69
CA LYS A 65 16.94 -4.00 -3.82
C LYS A 65 15.66 -3.39 -4.36
N ILE A 66 14.67 -4.22 -4.62
CA ILE A 66 13.35 -3.74 -5.04
C ILE A 66 12.60 -3.31 -3.78
N VAL A 67 11.99 -2.13 -3.84
CA VAL A 67 11.15 -1.59 -2.79
C VAL A 67 9.72 -1.55 -3.31
N LEU A 68 8.80 -2.12 -2.54
CA LEU A 68 7.38 -2.09 -2.81
C LEU A 68 6.76 -0.91 -2.06
N ARG A 69 5.86 -0.20 -2.72
CA ARG A 69 5.00 0.81 -2.12
C ARG A 69 3.62 0.20 -1.92
N LEU A 70 3.27 -0.02 -0.66
CA LEU A 70 1.97 -0.54 -0.22
C LEU A 70 1.07 0.65 0.10
N GLU A 71 -0.01 0.82 -0.65
CA GLU A 71 -1.01 1.86 -0.45
C GLU A 71 -2.30 1.26 0.09
N CYS A 72 -2.75 1.70 1.27
CA CYS A 72 -4.01 1.25 1.85
C CYS A 72 -5.18 1.65 0.93
N VAL A 73 -6.04 0.68 0.61
CA VAL A 73 -7.19 0.90 -0.29
C VAL A 73 -8.31 1.72 0.40
N GLU A 74 -8.34 1.71 1.73
CA GLU A 74 -9.33 2.46 2.51
C GLU A 74 -9.34 3.95 2.13
N PRO A 75 -10.49 4.52 1.70
CA PRO A 75 -10.57 5.86 1.13
C PRO A 75 -10.13 6.95 2.12
N ASN A 76 -10.42 6.75 3.40
CA ASN A 76 -10.09 7.69 4.48
C ASN A 76 -8.63 7.61 4.93
N CYS A 77 -7.90 6.55 4.57
CA CYS A 77 -6.55 6.31 5.06
C CYS A 77 -5.47 6.68 4.03
N ARG A 78 -5.55 6.06 2.84
CA ARG A 78 -4.57 6.13 1.72
C ARG A 78 -3.09 6.13 2.16
N SER A 79 -2.80 5.50 3.30
CA SER A 79 -1.47 5.53 3.88
C SER A 79 -0.53 4.67 3.04
N LYS A 80 0.73 5.12 2.94
CA LYS A 80 1.76 4.49 2.12
C LYS A 80 2.86 3.94 3.01
N ARG A 81 3.25 2.69 2.78
CA ARG A 81 4.35 2.02 3.48
C ARG A 81 5.34 1.45 2.47
N MET A 82 6.62 1.68 2.69
CA MET A 82 7.69 1.09 1.88
C MET A 82 8.12 -0.25 2.47
N LEU A 83 8.21 -1.29 1.64
CA LEU A 83 8.69 -2.61 2.02
C LEU A 83 9.83 -3.04 1.08
N ALA A 84 11.04 -3.14 1.60
CA ALA A 84 12.18 -3.63 0.83
C ALA A 84 12.21 -5.15 0.83
N ILE A 85 12.32 -5.76 -0.35
CA ILE A 85 12.54 -7.20 -0.51
C ILE A 85 14.03 -7.50 -0.70
N LYS A 86 14.39 -8.80 -0.64
CA LYS A 86 15.73 -9.27 -1.03
C LYS A 86 15.98 -8.94 -2.52
N ARG A 87 17.25 -8.85 -2.92
CA ARG A 87 17.63 -8.58 -4.32
C ARG A 87 17.20 -9.76 -5.20
N CYS A 88 16.64 -9.48 -6.35
CA CYS A 88 16.29 -10.47 -7.37
C CYS A 88 16.69 -9.94 -8.76
N LYS A 89 16.95 -10.86 -9.71
CA LYS A 89 17.28 -10.52 -11.10
C LYS A 89 16.04 -10.20 -11.92
N HIS A 90 15.00 -11.02 -11.80
CA HIS A 90 13.73 -10.88 -12.50
C HIS A 90 12.59 -10.75 -11.48
N PHE A 91 11.76 -9.72 -11.68
CA PHE A 91 10.66 -9.34 -10.81
C PHE A 91 9.42 -9.06 -11.64
N GLU A 92 8.31 -9.66 -11.25
CA GLU A 92 7.01 -9.48 -11.87
C GLU A 92 5.95 -9.17 -10.81
N LEU A 93 4.96 -8.35 -11.18
CA LEU A 93 3.91 -7.89 -10.28
C LEU A 93 2.55 -8.34 -10.82
N GLY A 94 1.94 -9.32 -10.14
CA GLY A 94 0.68 -9.93 -10.57
C GLY A 94 0.82 -10.86 -11.77
N GLY A 95 1.96 -11.54 -11.91
CA GLY A 95 2.12 -12.59 -12.91
C GLY A 95 1.22 -13.79 -12.61
N ASP A 96 0.99 -14.64 -13.61
CA ASP A 96 0.17 -15.82 -13.47
C ASP A 96 0.69 -16.74 -12.36
N LYS A 97 -0.24 -17.24 -11.55
CA LYS A 97 0.10 -18.26 -10.56
C LYS A 97 0.47 -19.51 -11.33
N LYS A 98 1.74 -19.89 -11.29
CA LYS A 98 2.13 -21.23 -11.73
C LYS A 98 1.36 -22.22 -10.85
N GLY A 99 0.51 -23.02 -11.49
CA GLY A 99 -0.29 -24.03 -10.80
C GLY A 99 0.61 -25.00 -10.00
N PRO A 100 0.01 -25.79 -9.09
CA PRO A 100 0.73 -26.89 -8.47
C PRO A 100 1.37 -27.72 -9.58
N ARG A 101 2.67 -28.01 -9.44
CA ARG A 101 3.35 -28.98 -10.32
C ARG A 101 2.93 -30.39 -9.91
N ASP A 102 1.63 -30.63 -9.84
CA ASP A 102 1.05 -31.95 -9.61
C ASP A 102 0.19 -32.29 -10.83
N PRO A 103 0.61 -33.26 -11.67
CA PRO A 103 -0.17 -33.67 -12.83
C PRO A 103 -1.49 -34.39 -12.47
N TYR A 104 -1.78 -34.68 -11.19
CA TYR A 104 -2.94 -35.51 -10.83
C TYR A 104 -4.20 -34.76 -10.36
N LEU A 105 -4.15 -33.45 -10.10
CA LEU A 105 -5.28 -32.70 -9.51
C LEU A 105 -6.20 -31.99 -10.54
N THR A 106 -6.33 -32.54 -11.75
CA THR A 106 -7.17 -31.94 -12.81
C THR A 106 -8.54 -32.60 -13.01
N LEU A 107 -8.95 -33.50 -12.12
CA LEU A 107 -10.30 -34.07 -12.11
C LEU A 107 -10.92 -33.70 -10.77
N ASP A 108 -11.61 -32.56 -10.69
CA ASP A 108 -12.68 -32.25 -9.73
C ASP A 108 -13.18 -30.79 -9.92
N LYS A 109 -13.56 -30.46 -11.15
CA LYS A 109 -14.50 -29.36 -11.42
C LYS A 109 -15.61 -29.86 -12.33
N GLY A 110 -16.28 -30.92 -11.87
CA GLY A 110 -17.61 -31.30 -12.36
C GLY A 110 -18.66 -30.38 -11.72
N SER A 111 -19.26 -29.53 -12.55
CA SER A 111 -20.71 -29.36 -12.64
C SER A 111 -21.53 -29.45 -11.35
N GLU A 112 -21.84 -28.31 -10.73
CA GLU A 112 -23.17 -28.02 -10.15
C GLU A 112 -23.43 -26.50 -10.17
N ASN A 113 -23.89 -25.99 -11.30
CA ASN A 113 -24.66 -24.74 -11.34
C ASN A 113 -25.95 -25.05 -12.10
N ASN A 114 -26.93 -25.58 -11.36
CA ASN A 114 -28.28 -25.84 -11.81
C ASN A 114 -29.06 -24.52 -11.90
N GLN A 115 -28.88 -23.81 -13.03
CA GLN A 115 -29.69 -22.66 -13.43
C GLN A 115 -31.14 -23.06 -13.80
N LEU A 116 -31.46 -24.36 -13.84
CA LEU A 116 -32.80 -24.90 -14.16
C LEU A 116 -33.68 -25.16 -12.93
N SER A 117 -33.23 -24.85 -11.71
CA SER A 117 -34.00 -25.11 -10.48
C SER A 117 -34.68 -23.88 -9.87
N ARG A 118 -34.47 -22.68 -10.42
CA ARG A 118 -35.11 -21.44 -9.91
C ARG A 118 -36.34 -20.98 -10.70
N ASP A 119 -36.53 -21.46 -11.93
CA ASP A 119 -37.66 -21.03 -12.75
C ASP A 119 -38.96 -21.82 -12.45
N LEU A 120 -38.88 -22.91 -11.67
CA LEU A 120 -40.03 -23.72 -11.26
C LEU A 120 -40.64 -23.31 -9.92
N LEU A 121 -40.07 -22.34 -9.20
CA LEU A 121 -40.60 -21.87 -7.91
C LEU A 121 -41.18 -20.44 -7.95
N GLN A 122 -41.33 -19.85 -9.14
CA GLN A 122 -41.89 -18.50 -9.30
C GLN A 122 -43.34 -18.48 -9.81
N VAL A 123 -43.97 -19.64 -10.07
CA VAL A 123 -45.32 -19.71 -10.67
C VAL A 123 -46.42 -20.09 -9.65
N ALA A 124 -46.09 -20.34 -8.37
CA ALA A 124 -47.04 -20.93 -7.41
C ALA A 124 -47.53 -20.04 -6.26
N THR A 125 -47.27 -18.73 -6.23
CA THR A 125 -47.84 -17.84 -5.20
C THR A 125 -48.34 -16.52 -5.79
N GLY A 126 -49.51 -16.59 -6.42
CA GLY A 126 -50.34 -15.43 -6.71
C GLY A 126 -51.45 -15.28 -5.66
N ALA A 127 -51.65 -14.02 -5.23
CA ALA A 127 -52.81 -13.44 -4.56
C ALA A 127 -53.11 -13.83 -3.09
N ILE A 128 -53.14 -12.82 -2.21
CA ILE A 128 -54.31 -12.35 -1.44
C ILE A 128 -53.98 -10.94 -0.86
N THR A 129 -55.05 -10.18 -0.72
CA THR A 129 -55.27 -8.74 -0.61
C THR A 129 -55.10 -8.14 0.81
N GLU A 130 -55.07 -6.79 0.84
CA GLU A 130 -55.50 -5.89 1.95
C GLU A 130 -54.67 -5.90 3.25
N SER A 131 -54.55 -4.86 4.07
CA SER A 131 -54.89 -3.43 4.06
C SER A 131 -54.22 -2.82 5.31
N SER A 132 -53.84 -1.53 5.24
CA SER A 132 -53.78 -0.54 6.34
C SER A 132 -53.10 -0.84 7.70
N ILE A 133 -52.15 0.03 8.11
CA ILE A 133 -52.18 0.92 9.30
C ILE A 133 -50.75 1.45 9.61
N VAL A 134 -50.66 2.75 9.88
CA VAL A 134 -49.46 3.59 10.14
C VAL A 134 -49.21 3.76 11.67
N PRO A 135 -48.18 4.49 12.18
CA PRO A 135 -47.32 4.09 13.31
C PRO A 135 -47.45 5.02 14.56
N PRO A 136 -46.58 4.87 15.58
CA PRO A 136 -46.04 6.03 16.32
C PRO A 136 -44.50 5.93 16.52
N ILE A 137 -43.63 6.95 16.41
CA ILE A 137 -43.51 8.32 16.98
C ILE A 137 -42.73 8.38 18.33
N ILE A 138 -41.49 8.94 18.23
CA ILE A 138 -40.74 9.91 19.08
C ILE A 138 -39.99 9.49 20.38
N LEU A 139 -38.82 10.17 20.53
CA LEU A 139 -38.05 10.64 21.72
C LEU A 139 -36.69 9.93 21.90
N SER A 140 -35.53 10.58 22.14
CA SER A 140 -35.13 11.99 22.31
C SER A 140 -33.60 12.11 22.34
N SER A 141 -33.09 13.16 21.68
CA SER A 141 -32.07 14.15 22.06
C SER A 141 -31.05 13.94 23.21
N GLN A 142 -29.76 14.17 22.83
CA GLN A 142 -28.72 15.02 23.47
C GLN A 142 -28.04 14.60 24.80
N LEU A 143 -26.70 14.60 24.83
CA LEU A 143 -25.89 15.63 25.51
C LEU A 143 -24.36 15.46 25.34
N LEU A 144 -23.69 16.61 25.39
CA LEU A 144 -22.27 16.96 25.21
C LEU A 144 -21.39 16.44 26.35
N HIS A 145 -20.05 16.42 26.15
CA HIS A 145 -19.07 17.10 27.01
C HIS A 145 -17.69 17.19 26.33
N ASN A 146 -17.14 18.41 26.33
CA ASN A 146 -15.78 18.77 25.94
C ASN A 146 -14.80 18.44 27.08
N GLY A 147 -13.56 18.09 26.75
CA GLY A 147 -12.46 17.95 27.72
C GLY A 147 -11.08 17.95 27.05
N ARG A 148 -10.36 19.04 27.23
CA ARG A 148 -9.02 19.40 26.72
C ARG A 148 -8.01 19.10 27.81
N GLU A 149 -6.88 18.42 27.55
CA GLU A 149 -5.62 18.68 28.28
C GLU A 149 -4.38 18.40 27.42
N HIS A 150 -3.40 19.29 27.58
CA HIS A 150 -2.07 19.28 26.96
C HIS A 150 -1.09 18.50 27.85
N GLY A 151 -0.22 17.69 27.24
CA GLY A 151 0.96 17.11 27.89
C GLY A 151 2.17 17.16 26.96
N LYS A 152 3.19 17.93 27.36
CA LYS A 152 4.42 18.24 26.63
C LYS A 152 5.48 17.14 26.75
N THR A 153 6.30 17.04 25.70
CA THR A 153 7.76 16.76 25.65
C THR A 153 8.37 15.54 26.37
N SER A 154 9.13 14.73 25.62
CA SER A 154 10.56 14.49 25.90
C SER A 154 11.23 13.67 24.79
N GLU A 155 12.41 14.17 24.36
CA GLU A 155 13.65 13.46 23.97
C GLU A 155 13.62 12.18 23.08
N CYS A 156 14.58 11.91 22.21
CA CYS A 156 15.96 12.36 22.17
C CYS A 156 16.52 12.28 20.75
N ASN A 157 17.25 13.35 20.44
CA ASN A 157 18.20 13.53 19.37
C ASN A 157 19.28 12.43 19.39
N LYS A 158 19.49 11.71 18.28
CA LYS A 158 20.75 10.98 18.05
C LYS A 158 21.17 11.11 16.58
N TYR A 159 22.44 11.45 16.40
CA TYR A 159 23.23 11.63 15.18
C TYR A 159 23.32 13.04 14.60
N ARG A 160 23.99 13.92 15.36
CA ARG A 160 24.79 15.03 14.84
C ARG A 160 26.23 14.52 14.66
N PRO A 161 26.79 14.43 13.43
CA PRO A 161 28.22 14.23 13.26
C PRO A 161 28.96 15.53 13.61
N SER A 162 29.95 15.41 14.47
CA SER A 162 30.88 16.45 14.86
C SER A 162 31.54 17.09 13.64
N ALA A 163 31.46 18.43 13.55
CA ALA A 163 32.28 19.18 12.61
C ALA A 163 33.74 19.11 13.06
N PRO A 164 34.71 18.85 12.16
CA PRO A 164 36.09 19.18 12.45
C PRO A 164 36.23 20.70 12.40
N LEU A 165 36.61 21.28 13.53
CA LEU A 165 37.42 22.48 13.52
C LEU A 165 38.69 22.14 12.74
N TRP A 166 39.09 23.06 11.85
CA TRP A 166 40.42 23.42 11.31
C TRP A 166 40.22 23.84 9.84
#